data_AF-A0A7Y1XPS2-F1
#
_entry.id   AF-A0A7Y1XPS2-F1
#
_cell.length_a   1.000
_cell.length_b   1.000
_cell.length_c   1.000
_cell.angle_alpha   90.00
_cell.angle_beta   90.00
_cell.angle_gamma   90.00
#
_symmetry.space_group_name_H-M   'P 1'
#
loop_
_entity.id
_entity.type
_entity.pdbx_description
1 polymer ?
#
loop_
_entity_poly.entity_id
_entity_poly.type
_entity_poly.pdbx_seq_one_letter_code
_entity_poly.pdbx_strand_id
1 'polypeptide(L)'
;MKQKKLDIMQQKGSGFKVPEGYFNTIEDAILSEIKTEKFPNTSGFSVPDGYFESLEQIVNSKLIIDQLPDKEGFNVPKDYFDSIEDTIFTKLGKETLSVNSKEIPKDYFDTLEDRVFARLKDENIEKETKVISLGARIRKVWVPIAVAASLVLIFMIGYNDGSDTGLNDVATAEVDQWIEEDLINLDSYEIAEVFSDIELASGDVSGDDDELLNYLNGTDVESMLLEN
;
A
#
# COMPACT_ATOMS: atom_id res chain seq x y z
N MET A 1 -7.53 -42.54 3.24
CA MET A 1 -6.44 -41.59 2.90
C MET A 1 -6.59 -40.20 3.53
N LYS A 2 -7.80 -39.66 3.72
CA LYS A 2 -8.00 -38.30 4.27
C LYS A 2 -7.48 -38.11 5.71
N GLN A 3 -7.71 -39.05 6.62
CA GLN A 3 -7.25 -38.92 8.02
C GLN A 3 -5.72 -38.92 8.17
N LYS A 4 -5.02 -39.76 7.39
CA LYS A 4 -3.55 -39.82 7.41
C LYS A 4 -2.89 -38.51 6.96
N LYS A 5 -3.56 -37.71 6.11
CA LYS A 5 -3.10 -36.36 5.71
C LYS A 5 -3.35 -35.30 6.80
N LEU A 6 -4.38 -35.48 7.64
CA LEU A 6 -4.72 -34.57 8.74
C LEU A 6 -3.67 -34.64 9.86
N ASP A 7 -3.25 -35.86 10.23
CA ASP A 7 -2.24 -36.08 11.28
C ASP A 7 -0.88 -35.46 10.93
N ILE A 8 -0.51 -35.46 9.64
CA ILE A 8 0.77 -34.91 9.16
C ILE A 8 0.80 -33.37 9.26
N MET A 9 -0.34 -32.69 9.18
CA MET A 9 -0.41 -31.22 9.27
C MET A 9 -0.46 -30.69 10.71
N GLN A 10 -0.84 -31.53 11.68
CA GLN A 10 -0.90 -31.14 13.10
C GLN A 10 0.42 -31.40 13.85
N GLN A 11 1.31 -32.23 13.31
CA GLN A 11 2.62 -32.54 13.92
C GLN A 11 3.79 -31.82 13.21
N LYS A 12 3.94 -30.51 13.45
CA LYS A 12 5.24 -29.83 13.73
C LYS A 12 5.07 -28.31 13.66
N GLY A 13 5.22 -27.65 14.81
CA GLY A 13 5.74 -26.27 14.92
C GLY A 13 4.93 -25.10 14.34
N SER A 14 3.87 -25.34 13.58
CA SER A 14 2.95 -24.30 13.14
C SER A 14 2.03 -23.94 14.33
N GLY A 15 2.07 -22.69 14.81
CA GLY A 15 1.18 -22.21 15.87
C GLY A 15 -0.32 -22.22 15.51
N PHE A 16 -0.68 -22.70 14.31
CA PHE A 16 -2.05 -22.83 13.84
C PHE A 16 -2.60 -24.24 14.13
N LYS A 17 -3.60 -24.31 15.02
CA LYS A 17 -4.45 -25.48 15.22
C LYS A 17 -5.78 -25.23 14.53
N VAL A 18 -6.17 -26.12 13.62
CA VAL A 18 -7.50 -26.12 13.01
C VAL A 18 -8.47 -26.92 13.90
N PRO A 19 -9.70 -26.42 14.14
CA PRO A 19 -10.72 -27.16 14.90
C PRO A 19 -11.05 -28.53 14.31
N GLU A 20 -11.46 -29.45 15.17
CA GLU A 20 -11.91 -30.77 14.76
C GLU A 20 -13.14 -30.65 13.83
N GLY A 21 -13.12 -31.37 12.70
CA GLY A 21 -14.19 -31.31 11.71
C GLY A 21 -14.15 -30.15 10.72
N TYR A 22 -13.24 -29.17 10.88
CA TYR A 22 -13.13 -27.98 10.02
C TYR A 22 -13.22 -28.30 8.52
N PHE A 23 -12.37 -29.20 8.01
CA PHE A 23 -12.35 -29.53 6.58
C PHE A 23 -13.56 -30.34 6.10
N ASN A 24 -14.30 -30.97 7.00
CA ASN A 24 -15.50 -31.72 6.64
C ASN A 24 -16.72 -30.81 6.53
N THR A 25 -16.73 -29.70 7.27
CA THR A 25 -17.86 -28.76 7.33
C THR A 25 -17.62 -27.47 6.55
N ILE A 26 -16.37 -27.17 6.17
CA ILE A 26 -16.02 -25.91 5.49
C ILE A 26 -16.75 -25.76 4.15
N GLU A 27 -16.95 -26.84 3.42
CA GLU A 27 -17.66 -26.83 2.13
C GLU A 27 -19.13 -26.48 2.32
N ASP A 28 -19.80 -27.16 3.25
CA ASP A 28 -21.20 -26.90 3.58
C ASP A 28 -21.41 -25.49 4.19
N ALA A 29 -20.47 -25.03 5.02
CA ALA A 29 -20.48 -23.70 5.61
C ALA A 29 -20.32 -22.60 4.54
N ILE A 30 -19.37 -22.75 3.61
CA ILE A 30 -19.18 -21.84 2.48
C ILE A 30 -20.43 -21.84 1.60
N LEU A 31 -21.01 -23.01 1.27
CA LEU A 31 -22.23 -23.09 0.46
C LEU A 31 -23.44 -22.48 1.16
N SER A 32 -23.53 -22.58 2.48
CA SER A 32 -24.57 -21.93 3.27
C SER A 32 -24.42 -20.42 3.22
N GLU A 33 -23.20 -19.90 3.40
CA GLU A 33 -22.91 -18.46 3.41
C GLU A 33 -23.20 -17.83 2.04
N ILE A 34 -22.78 -18.48 0.95
CA ILE A 34 -23.07 -18.04 -0.43
C ILE A 34 -24.58 -18.03 -0.72
N LYS A 35 -25.37 -18.87 -0.05
CA LYS A 35 -26.83 -18.90 -0.21
C LYS A 35 -27.55 -17.84 0.63
N THR A 36 -26.95 -17.41 1.76
CA THR A 36 -27.52 -16.41 2.65
C THR A 36 -27.14 -14.98 2.24
N GLU A 37 -25.97 -14.79 1.62
CA GLU A 37 -25.58 -13.50 1.07
C GLU A 37 -26.38 -13.19 -0.20
N LYS A 38 -27.20 -12.14 -0.13
CA LYS A 38 -27.69 -11.43 -1.32
C LYS A 38 -26.49 -10.73 -1.95
N PHE A 39 -25.72 -11.45 -2.75
CA PHE A 39 -24.70 -10.82 -3.58
C PHE A 39 -25.38 -9.71 -4.40
N PRO A 40 -24.90 -8.46 -4.34
CA PRO A 40 -25.42 -7.43 -5.21
C PRO A 40 -25.19 -7.90 -6.65
N ASN A 41 -26.25 -7.93 -7.47
CA ASN A 41 -26.18 -8.26 -8.90
C ASN A 41 -25.38 -7.22 -9.72
N THR A 42 -24.83 -6.23 -9.04
CA THR A 42 -24.00 -5.17 -9.59
C THR A 42 -22.63 -5.27 -8.93
N SER A 43 -21.60 -5.40 -9.77
CA SER A 43 -20.20 -5.23 -9.36
C SER A 43 -20.07 -4.03 -8.42
N GLY A 44 -19.45 -4.20 -7.25
CA GLY A 44 -19.13 -3.09 -6.33
C GLY A 44 -18.13 -2.08 -6.91
N PHE A 45 -17.68 -2.31 -8.15
CA PHE A 45 -16.91 -1.38 -8.95
C PHE A 45 -17.84 -0.71 -9.97
N SER A 46 -18.10 0.58 -9.76
CA SER A 46 -18.64 1.49 -10.77
C SER A 46 -17.50 2.29 -11.39
N VAL A 47 -17.49 2.44 -12.71
CA VAL A 47 -16.60 3.41 -13.34
C VAL A 47 -17.14 4.83 -13.13
N PRO A 48 -16.29 5.86 -13.01
CA PRO A 48 -16.72 7.26 -12.98
C PRO A 48 -17.51 7.64 -14.23
N ASP A 49 -18.44 8.57 -14.09
CA ASP A 49 -19.17 9.15 -15.22
C ASP A 49 -18.19 9.77 -16.24
N GLY A 50 -18.40 9.48 -17.52
CA GLY A 50 -17.51 9.94 -18.59
C GLY A 50 -16.17 9.22 -18.69
N TYR A 51 -15.89 8.18 -17.88
CA TYR A 51 -14.65 7.39 -17.98
C TYR A 51 -14.42 6.91 -19.43
N PHE A 52 -15.41 6.23 -20.02
CA PHE A 52 -15.31 5.72 -21.39
C PHE A 52 -15.27 6.82 -22.46
N GLU A 53 -15.90 7.97 -22.22
CA GLU A 53 -15.85 9.13 -23.12
C GLU A 53 -14.46 9.77 -23.13
N SER A 54 -13.81 9.83 -21.96
CA SER A 54 -12.44 10.33 -21.82
C SER A 54 -11.40 9.35 -22.34
N LEU A 55 -11.68 8.05 -22.38
CA LEU A 55 -10.73 7.05 -22.87
C LEU A 55 -10.32 7.32 -24.31
N GLU A 56 -11.25 7.71 -25.17
CA GLU A 56 -10.95 8.02 -26.57
C GLU A 56 -9.98 9.22 -26.67
N GLN A 57 -10.23 10.28 -25.91
CA GLN A 57 -9.33 11.44 -25.85
C GLN A 57 -7.97 11.09 -25.26
N ILE A 58 -7.92 10.31 -24.18
CA ILE A 58 -6.66 9.89 -23.52
C ILE A 58 -5.84 8.99 -24.45
N VAL A 59 -6.50 8.05 -25.15
CA VAL A 59 -5.84 7.18 -26.12
C VAL A 59 -5.29 8.02 -27.27
N ASN A 60 -6.05 8.98 -27.80
CA ASN A 60 -5.59 9.88 -28.86
C ASN A 60 -4.54 10.89 -28.40
N SER A 61 -4.49 11.26 -27.11
CA SER A 61 -3.46 12.14 -26.56
C SER A 61 -2.18 11.38 -26.19
N LYS A 62 -2.27 10.09 -25.84
CA LYS A 62 -1.11 9.24 -25.50
C LYS A 62 -0.50 8.54 -26.72
N LEU A 63 -1.31 8.13 -27.69
CA LEU A 63 -0.81 7.72 -29.00
C LEU A 63 -0.43 9.01 -29.70
N ILE A 64 0.86 9.29 -29.75
CA ILE A 64 1.38 10.37 -30.56
C ILE A 64 1.32 9.90 -32.02
N ILE A 65 0.10 9.85 -32.59
CA ILE A 65 -0.13 9.41 -33.97
C ILE A 65 0.67 10.29 -34.93
N ASP A 66 0.82 11.58 -34.62
CA ASP A 66 1.58 12.55 -35.40
C ASP A 66 3.11 12.44 -35.24
N GLN A 67 3.62 11.66 -34.27
CA GLN A 67 5.06 11.35 -34.15
C GLN A 67 5.39 9.94 -34.61
N LEU A 68 4.39 9.15 -35.04
CA LEU A 68 4.68 7.90 -35.74
C LEU A 68 5.19 8.27 -37.13
N PRO A 69 6.41 7.86 -37.51
CA PRO A 69 6.86 8.06 -38.86
C PRO A 69 5.91 7.31 -39.81
N ASP A 70 5.37 8.01 -40.82
CA ASP A 70 4.45 7.47 -41.85
C ASP A 70 4.96 6.19 -42.55
N LYS A 71 6.24 5.83 -42.35
CA LYS A 71 6.96 4.78 -43.06
C LYS A 71 7.91 3.93 -42.22
N GLU A 72 7.84 3.93 -40.89
CA GLU A 72 8.65 2.99 -40.07
C GLU A 72 7.78 2.02 -39.25
N GLY A 73 6.69 1.54 -39.84
CA GLY A 73 6.11 0.28 -39.41
C GLY A 73 7.10 -0.89 -39.62
N PHE A 74 6.93 -1.97 -38.87
CA PHE A 74 7.66 -3.21 -39.13
C PHE A 74 7.33 -3.72 -40.54
N ASN A 75 8.26 -3.49 -41.48
CA ASN A 75 8.14 -4.03 -42.83
C ASN A 75 8.49 -5.51 -42.80
N VAL A 76 7.49 -6.37 -43.00
CA VAL A 76 7.76 -7.79 -43.23
C VAL A 76 8.26 -7.99 -44.67
N PRO A 77 9.16 -8.95 -44.91
CA PRO A 77 9.56 -9.32 -46.27
C PRO A 77 8.36 -9.65 -47.15
N LYS A 78 8.51 -9.44 -48.45
CA LYS A 78 7.51 -9.83 -49.44
C LYS A 78 7.18 -11.32 -49.26
N ASP A 79 5.88 -11.65 -49.24
CA ASP A 79 5.35 -13.01 -49.10
C ASP A 79 5.68 -13.70 -47.76
N TYR A 80 6.02 -12.95 -46.70
CA TYR A 80 6.31 -13.50 -45.36
C TYR A 80 5.15 -14.33 -44.81
N PHE A 81 3.93 -13.80 -44.81
CA PHE A 81 2.76 -14.49 -44.25
C PHE A 81 2.27 -15.66 -45.13
N ASP A 82 2.51 -15.60 -46.44
CA ASP A 82 2.15 -16.69 -47.36
C ASP A 82 3.13 -17.86 -47.26
N SER A 83 4.39 -17.58 -46.94
CA SER A 83 5.46 -18.59 -46.88
C SER A 83 5.86 -19.03 -45.47
N ILE A 84 5.36 -18.38 -44.41
CA ILE A 84 5.75 -18.70 -43.03
C ILE A 84 5.33 -20.12 -42.64
N GLU A 85 4.14 -20.57 -43.06
CA GLU A 85 3.64 -21.90 -42.77
C GLU A 85 4.54 -22.98 -43.40
N ASP A 86 4.78 -22.86 -44.71
CA ASP A 86 5.68 -23.74 -45.45
C ASP A 86 7.11 -23.70 -44.91
N THR A 87 7.60 -22.51 -44.51
CA THR A 87 8.93 -22.34 -43.92
C THR A 87 9.04 -23.03 -42.57
N ILE A 88 8.01 -22.96 -41.73
CA ILE A 88 7.96 -23.65 -40.45
C ILE A 88 7.93 -25.16 -40.68
N PHE A 89 7.03 -25.67 -41.52
CA PHE A 89 6.93 -27.11 -41.78
C PHE A 89 8.18 -27.67 -42.44
N THR A 90 8.79 -26.94 -43.37
CA THR A 90 10.05 -27.35 -43.99
C THR A 90 11.21 -27.31 -43.00
N LYS A 91 11.32 -26.30 -42.12
CA LYS A 91 12.35 -26.31 -41.06
C LYS A 91 12.13 -27.44 -40.07
N LEU A 92 10.90 -27.68 -39.63
CA LEU A 92 10.56 -28.74 -38.68
C LEU A 92 10.76 -30.14 -39.29
N GLY A 93 10.53 -30.30 -40.59
CA GLY A 93 10.71 -31.57 -41.30
C GLY A 93 12.14 -31.81 -41.80
N LYS A 94 12.91 -30.74 -42.07
CA LYS A 94 14.30 -30.80 -42.57
C LYS A 94 15.30 -30.87 -41.43
N GLU A 95 14.97 -30.31 -40.27
CA GLU A 95 15.48 -30.81 -38.99
C GLU A 95 14.76 -32.13 -38.68
N THR A 96 15.12 -33.20 -39.40
CA THR A 96 15.16 -34.49 -38.71
C THR A 96 16.11 -34.27 -37.55
N LEU A 97 15.55 -33.94 -36.38
CA LEU A 97 16.25 -33.72 -35.13
C LEU A 97 17.41 -34.71 -35.11
N SER A 98 18.63 -34.21 -35.35
CA SER A 98 19.81 -35.07 -35.41
C SER A 98 19.74 -35.93 -34.17
N VAL A 99 19.67 -37.24 -34.38
CA VAL A 99 19.27 -38.28 -33.42
C VAL A 99 20.35 -38.42 -32.34
N ASN A 100 20.49 -37.37 -31.55
CA ASN A 100 20.85 -37.40 -30.15
C ASN A 100 19.60 -37.04 -29.35
N SER A 101 18.40 -37.30 -29.90
CA SER A 101 17.19 -37.36 -29.09
C SER A 101 17.37 -38.54 -28.16
N LYS A 102 17.91 -38.25 -26.98
CA LYS A 102 17.99 -39.18 -25.87
C LYS A 102 16.55 -39.55 -25.60
N GLU A 103 16.15 -40.72 -26.10
CA GLU A 103 14.79 -41.23 -25.94
C GLU A 103 14.38 -40.99 -24.50
N ILE A 104 13.24 -40.33 -24.32
CA ILE A 104 12.71 -40.07 -22.99
C ILE A 104 12.61 -41.44 -22.33
N PRO A 105 13.27 -41.68 -21.17
CA PRO A 105 13.21 -42.97 -20.51
C PRO A 105 11.76 -43.40 -20.37
N LYS A 106 11.49 -44.68 -20.63
CA LYS A 106 10.13 -45.25 -20.72
C LYS A 106 9.22 -44.83 -19.56
N ASP A 107 9.78 -44.68 -18.37
CA ASP A 107 9.07 -44.35 -17.14
C ASP A 107 9.43 -42.95 -16.60
N TYR A 108 9.87 -42.02 -17.46
CA TYR A 108 10.29 -40.67 -17.06
C TYR A 108 9.18 -39.92 -16.32
N PHE A 109 7.98 -39.88 -16.90
CA PHE A 109 6.85 -39.15 -16.32
C PHE A 109 6.24 -39.90 -15.14
N ASP A 110 6.19 -41.24 -15.19
CA ASP A 110 5.65 -42.07 -14.11
C ASP A 110 6.54 -42.01 -12.85
N THR A 111 7.86 -41.90 -13.03
CA THR A 111 8.82 -41.82 -11.91
C THR A 111 9.25 -40.39 -11.57
N LEU A 112 8.72 -39.37 -12.25
CA LEU A 112 9.11 -37.97 -12.04
C LEU A 112 8.76 -37.51 -10.63
N GLU A 113 7.52 -37.78 -10.19
CA GLU A 113 7.00 -37.38 -8.89
C GLU A 113 7.82 -38.03 -7.76
N ASP A 114 7.99 -39.35 -7.83
CA ASP A 114 8.78 -40.11 -6.85
C ASP A 114 10.22 -39.64 -6.79
N ARG A 115 10.83 -39.33 -7.95
CA ARG A 115 12.21 -38.83 -8.02
C ARG A 115 12.36 -37.43 -7.43
N VAL A 116 11.38 -36.55 -7.66
CA VAL A 116 11.36 -35.20 -7.06
C VAL A 116 11.22 -35.31 -5.54
N PHE A 117 10.29 -36.12 -5.05
CA PHE A 117 10.11 -36.30 -3.61
C PHE A 117 11.26 -37.05 -2.94
N ALA A 118 11.92 -37.99 -3.62
CA ALA A 118 13.13 -38.63 -3.14
C ALA A 118 14.26 -37.61 -2.99
N ARG A 119 14.47 -36.73 -3.99
CA ARG A 119 15.47 -35.65 -3.90
C ARG A 119 15.19 -34.64 -2.79
N LEU A 120 13.91 -34.41 -2.46
CA LEU A 120 13.53 -33.58 -1.32
C LEU A 120 13.75 -34.28 0.04
N LYS A 121 13.92 -35.60 0.05
CA LYS A 121 14.12 -36.41 1.27
C LYS A 121 15.58 -36.85 1.49
N ASP A 122 16.36 -37.04 0.43
CA ASP A 122 17.68 -37.71 0.46
C ASP A 122 18.91 -36.79 0.68
N GLU A 123 18.76 -35.47 0.72
CA GLU A 123 19.84 -34.58 1.16
C GLU A 123 19.30 -33.69 2.28
N ASN A 124 19.92 -33.62 3.45
CA ASN A 124 21.08 -32.75 3.67
C ASN A 124 20.95 -31.35 3.03
N ILE A 125 19.73 -30.83 2.89
CA ILE A 125 19.47 -29.38 2.99
C ILE A 125 19.58 -28.98 4.48
N GLU A 126 20.69 -29.37 5.11
CA GLU A 126 21.32 -28.65 6.22
C GLU A 126 22.32 -27.63 5.66
N LYS A 127 22.12 -27.15 4.43
CA LYS A 127 22.39 -25.73 4.24
C LYS A 127 21.30 -25.04 5.05
N GLU A 128 21.59 -24.85 6.34
CA GLU A 128 21.07 -23.72 7.07
C GLU A 128 21.27 -22.54 6.12
N THR A 129 20.21 -22.19 5.38
CA THR A 129 20.17 -20.89 4.75
C THR A 129 20.44 -19.95 5.90
N LYS A 130 21.44 -19.07 5.76
CA LYS A 130 21.82 -18.15 6.82
C LYS A 130 20.67 -17.14 6.97
N VAL A 131 19.56 -17.59 7.54
CA VAL A 131 18.39 -16.81 7.84
C VAL A 131 18.74 -16.04 9.09
N ILE A 132 19.12 -14.79 8.88
CA ILE A 132 19.35 -13.88 9.98
C ILE A 132 17.95 -13.55 10.52
N SER A 133 17.62 -14.07 11.69
CA SER A 133 16.38 -13.68 12.36
C SER A 133 16.39 -12.16 12.56
N LEU A 134 15.34 -11.47 12.06
CA LEU A 134 15.23 -10.01 12.12
C LEU A 134 15.42 -9.49 13.56
N GLY A 135 14.83 -10.20 14.53
CA GLY A 135 14.96 -9.88 15.96
C GLY A 135 16.37 -10.01 16.55
N ALA A 136 17.25 -10.86 15.99
CA ALA A 136 18.64 -10.92 16.42
C ALA A 136 19.44 -9.70 15.93
N ARG A 137 19.14 -9.21 14.73
CA ARG A 137 19.79 -8.01 14.16
C ARG A 137 19.33 -6.74 14.87
N ILE A 138 18.03 -6.64 15.19
CA ILE A 138 17.48 -5.52 15.96
C ILE A 138 18.15 -5.45 17.34
N ARG A 139 18.20 -6.57 18.07
CA ARG A 139 18.85 -6.60 19.40
C ARG A 139 20.35 -6.28 19.36
N LYS A 140 21.08 -6.76 18.36
CA LYS A 140 22.54 -6.58 18.30
C LYS A 140 22.97 -5.19 17.83
N VAL A 141 22.19 -4.55 16.94
CA VAL A 141 22.58 -3.29 16.30
C VAL A 141 21.83 -2.10 16.88
N TRP A 142 20.52 -2.22 17.11
CA TRP A 142 19.68 -1.06 17.44
C TRP A 142 19.56 -0.78 18.94
N VAL A 143 19.60 -1.80 19.79
CA VAL A 143 19.55 -1.63 21.26
C VAL A 143 20.70 -0.75 21.80
N PRO A 144 21.99 -0.94 21.45
CA PRO A 144 23.04 -0.06 21.98
C PRO A 144 22.92 1.38 21.45
N ILE A 145 22.42 1.56 20.22
CA ILE A 145 22.18 2.90 19.65
C ILE A 145 21.06 3.61 20.40
N ALA A 146 19.95 2.92 20.67
CA ALA A 146 18.83 3.48 21.42
C ALA A 146 19.25 3.86 22.84
N VAL A 147 20.00 3.00 23.54
CA VAL A 147 20.52 3.31 24.89
C VAL A 147 21.45 4.53 24.86
N ALA A 148 22.36 4.62 23.89
CA ALA A 148 23.24 5.78 23.75
C ALA A 148 22.45 7.07 23.46
N ALA A 149 21.47 7.01 22.54
CA ALA A 149 20.62 8.16 22.22
C ALA A 149 19.77 8.60 23.41
N SER A 150 19.22 7.66 24.19
CA SER A 150 18.49 7.97 25.43
C SER A 150 19.40 8.63 26.46
N LEU A 151 20.64 8.17 26.62
CA LEU A 151 21.60 8.80 27.53
C LEU A 151 21.99 10.21 27.06
N VAL A 152 22.20 10.40 25.76
CA VAL A 152 22.44 11.73 25.18
C VAL A 152 21.25 12.66 25.39
N LEU A 153 20.03 12.18 25.17
CA LEU A 153 18.80 12.94 25.37
C LEU A 153 18.59 13.31 26.85
N ILE A 154 18.81 12.37 27.76
CA ILE A 154 18.76 12.64 29.21
C ILE A 154 19.82 13.65 29.62
N PHE A 155 21.03 13.58 29.05
CA PHE A 155 22.10 14.54 29.34
C PHE A 155 21.80 15.92 28.74
N MET A 156 21.19 15.97 27.56
CA MET A 156 20.78 17.20 26.89
C MET A 156 19.67 17.91 27.66
N ILE A 157 18.69 17.16 28.17
CA ILE A 157 17.60 17.69 29.01
C ILE A 157 18.11 18.05 30.42
N GLY A 158 19.03 17.25 30.97
CA GLY A 158 19.57 17.42 32.32
C GLY A 158 20.54 18.60 32.50
N TYR A 159 20.97 19.24 31.41
CA TYR A 159 21.81 20.45 31.41
C TYR A 159 21.01 21.77 31.35
N ASN A 160 19.70 21.73 31.62
CA ASN A 160 18.86 22.93 31.68
C ASN A 160 19.07 23.65 33.03
N ASP A 161 19.77 24.79 33.00
CA ASP A 161 20.03 25.62 34.18
C ASP A 161 18.77 26.40 34.57
N GLY A 162 17.94 25.78 35.42
CA GLY A 162 17.05 26.47 36.34
C GLY A 162 15.94 27.38 35.79
N SER A 163 15.66 27.42 34.49
CA SER A 163 14.45 28.06 33.98
C SER A 163 13.25 27.12 34.18
N ASP A 164 12.21 27.62 34.84
CA ASP A 164 10.92 26.96 34.99
C ASP A 164 10.19 26.97 33.63
N THR A 165 10.78 26.29 32.64
CA THR A 165 10.15 26.08 31.33
C THR A 165 9.19 24.92 31.49
N GLY A 166 8.04 25.20 32.10
CA GLY A 166 6.91 24.28 32.08
C GLY A 166 6.57 23.94 30.62
N LEU A 167 6.15 22.71 30.35
CA LEU A 167 5.78 22.26 28.99
C LEU A 167 4.73 23.15 28.31
N ASN A 168 4.01 23.96 29.08
CA ASN A 168 3.05 24.94 28.59
C ASN A 168 3.72 26.06 27.76
N ASP A 169 4.93 26.49 28.14
CA ASP A 169 5.66 27.59 27.46
C ASP A 169 6.20 27.14 26.09
N VAL A 170 6.54 25.85 25.99
CA VAL A 170 6.94 25.19 24.73
C VAL A 170 5.73 25.01 23.82
N ALA A 171 4.59 24.58 24.37
CA ALA A 171 3.36 24.40 23.61
C ALA A 171 2.87 25.72 23.00
N THR A 172 2.97 26.85 23.71
CA THR A 172 2.61 28.16 23.16
C THR A 172 3.58 28.64 22.08
N ALA A 173 4.88 28.43 22.26
CA ALA A 173 5.89 28.81 21.26
C ALA A 173 5.77 28.02 19.96
N GLU A 174 5.41 26.73 20.04
CA GLU A 174 5.13 25.91 18.85
C GLU A 174 3.88 26.37 18.11
N VAL A 175 2.81 26.71 18.84
CA VAL A 175 1.57 27.23 18.25
C VAL A 175 1.80 28.58 17.57
N ASP A 176 2.56 29.49 18.20
CA ASP A 176 2.92 30.78 17.60
C ASP A 176 3.73 30.58 16.30
N GLN A 177 4.68 29.66 16.29
CA GLN A 177 5.45 29.32 15.10
C GLN A 177 4.57 28.73 13.98
N TRP A 178 3.60 27.88 14.32
CA TRP A 178 2.69 27.30 13.33
C TRP A 178 1.76 28.36 12.71
N ILE A 179 1.39 29.39 13.47
CA ILE A 179 0.66 30.56 12.95
C ILE A 179 1.57 31.41 12.06
N GLU A 180 2.82 31.68 12.46
CA GLU A 180 3.76 32.50 11.70
C GLU A 180 4.21 31.86 10.38
N GLU A 181 4.37 30.53 10.36
CA GLU A 181 4.71 29.75 9.16
C GLU A 181 3.50 29.41 8.28
N ASP A 182 2.30 29.92 8.60
CA ASP A 182 1.03 29.65 7.90
C ASP A 182 0.73 28.14 7.78
N LEU A 183 1.14 27.37 8.79
CA LEU A 183 0.95 25.91 8.87
C LEU A 183 -0.44 25.54 9.39
N ILE A 184 -1.15 26.48 10.02
CA ILE A 184 -2.53 26.34 10.45
C ILE A 184 -3.36 27.40 9.71
N ASN A 185 -4.20 26.94 8.79
CA ASN A 185 -5.19 27.80 8.17
C ASN A 185 -6.41 27.88 9.10
N LEU A 186 -6.41 28.85 10.02
CA LEU A 186 -7.54 29.08 10.93
C LEU A 186 -8.53 30.02 10.25
N ASP A 187 -9.63 29.49 9.75
CA ASP A 187 -10.72 30.34 9.31
C ASP A 187 -11.59 30.80 10.50
N SER A 188 -12.30 31.92 10.31
CA SER A 188 -13.12 32.53 11.36
C SER A 188 -14.24 31.60 11.85
N TYR A 189 -14.69 30.68 10.99
CA TYR A 189 -15.79 29.76 11.24
C TYR A 189 -15.32 28.54 12.06
N GLU A 190 -14.14 28.00 11.76
CA GLU A 190 -13.48 26.93 12.50
C GLU A 190 -13.13 27.38 13.93
N ILE A 191 -12.63 28.60 14.10
CA ILE A 191 -12.40 29.17 15.44
C ILE A 191 -13.72 29.29 16.20
N ALA A 192 -14.79 29.77 15.55
CA ALA A 192 -16.10 29.91 16.16
C ALA A 192 -16.74 28.56 16.51
N GLU A 193 -16.47 27.50 15.74
CA GLU A 193 -16.94 26.14 16.01
C GLU A 193 -16.26 25.56 17.26
N VAL A 194 -14.93 25.71 17.37
CA VAL A 194 -14.14 25.23 18.53
C VAL A 194 -14.51 25.97 19.82
N PHE A 195 -14.83 27.26 19.72
CA PHE A 195 -15.23 28.09 20.86
C PHE A 195 -16.74 28.35 20.95
N SER A 196 -17.56 27.51 20.30
CA SER A 196 -19.02 27.66 20.24
C SER A 196 -19.71 27.63 21.62
N ASP A 197 -19.07 26.99 22.61
CA ASP A 197 -19.56 26.90 23.98
C ASP A 197 -19.11 28.06 24.89
N ILE A 198 -18.30 29.02 24.38
CA ILE A 198 -17.97 30.24 25.12
C ILE A 198 -19.19 31.15 25.12
N GLU A 199 -19.93 31.14 26.22
CA GLU A 199 -20.95 32.13 26.50
C GLU A 199 -20.25 33.49 26.68
N LEU A 200 -20.39 34.37 25.67
CA LEU A 200 -19.96 35.76 25.76
C LEU A 200 -20.67 36.41 26.94
N ALA A 201 -19.99 36.45 28.08
CA ALA A 201 -20.47 37.19 29.22
C ALA A 201 -20.67 38.64 28.76
N SER A 202 -21.90 39.15 28.91
CA SER A 202 -22.20 40.57 28.79
C SER A 202 -21.57 41.31 29.97
N GLY A 203 -20.24 41.28 30.05
CA GLY A 203 -19.46 42.14 30.92
C GLY A 203 -19.56 43.55 30.38
N ASP A 204 -19.78 44.49 31.30
CA ASP A 204 -19.80 45.92 31.01
C ASP A 204 -18.56 46.28 30.19
N VAL A 205 -18.77 46.65 28.91
CA VAL A 205 -17.72 47.22 28.07
C VAL A 205 -17.50 48.63 28.61
N SER A 206 -16.75 48.76 29.70
CA SER A 206 -16.39 50.03 30.31
C SER A 206 -15.25 50.73 29.54
N GLY A 207 -15.25 50.61 28.21
CA GLY A 207 -14.36 51.33 27.31
C GLY A 207 -14.98 52.66 26.92
N ASP A 208 -14.15 53.67 26.65
CA ASP A 208 -14.62 54.98 26.21
C ASP A 208 -15.38 54.81 24.88
N ASP A 209 -16.69 55.04 24.88
CA ASP A 209 -17.58 54.77 23.73
C ASP A 209 -17.08 55.45 22.45
N ASP A 210 -16.37 56.58 22.59
CA ASP A 210 -15.79 57.36 21.50
C ASP A 210 -14.64 56.63 20.78
N GLU A 211 -13.86 55.80 21.49
CA GLU A 211 -12.76 55.01 20.92
C GLU A 211 -13.31 53.81 20.14
N LEU A 212 -14.34 53.15 20.67
CA LEU A 212 -15.05 52.06 19.99
C LEU A 212 -15.82 52.55 18.76
N LEU A 213 -16.45 53.73 18.86
CA LEU A 213 -17.13 54.36 17.73
C LEU A 213 -16.15 54.75 16.63
N ASN A 214 -14.95 55.26 16.97
CA ASN A 214 -13.91 55.53 15.96
C ASN A 214 -13.38 54.25 15.30
N TYR A 215 -13.22 53.18 16.07
CA TYR A 215 -12.80 51.88 15.53
C TYR A 215 -13.84 51.28 14.57
N LEU A 216 -15.12 51.31 14.95
CA LEU A 216 -16.22 50.82 14.11
C LEU A 216 -16.45 51.68 12.87
N ASN A 217 -16.28 53.00 12.97
CA ASN A 217 -16.47 53.92 11.86
C ASN A 217 -15.25 53.95 10.91
N GLY A 218 -14.06 53.55 11.39
CA GLY A 218 -12.85 53.38 10.59
C GLY A 218 -12.74 52.02 9.91
N THR A 219 -13.55 51.05 10.32
CA THR A 219 -13.57 49.70 9.75
C THR A 219 -14.73 49.59 8.78
N ASP A 220 -14.44 49.53 7.48
CA ASP A 220 -15.48 49.34 6.46
C ASP A 220 -15.96 47.89 6.48
N VAL A 221 -17.07 47.66 7.18
CA VAL A 221 -17.66 46.34 7.40
C VAL A 221 -18.06 45.66 6.08
N GLU A 222 -18.32 46.43 5.01
CA GLU A 222 -18.57 45.90 3.67
C GLU A 222 -17.31 45.26 3.04
N SER A 223 -16.11 45.79 3.34
CA SER A 223 -14.86 45.22 2.84
C SER A 223 -14.55 43.84 3.45
N MET A 224 -14.92 43.62 4.72
CA MET A 224 -14.70 42.36 5.43
C MET A 224 -15.67 41.23 5.04
N LEU A 225 -16.82 41.57 4.44
CA LEU A 225 -17.79 40.59 3.91
C LEU A 225 -17.43 40.10 2.50
N LEU A 226 -16.56 40.82 1.78
CA LEU A 226 -16.12 40.47 0.42
C LEU A 226 -14.79 39.72 0.40
N GLU A 227 -14.10 39.62 1.54
CA GLU A 227 -12.81 38.95 1.70
C GLU A 227 -12.90 37.65 2.53
N ASN A 228 -14.06 36.96 2.47
CA ASN A 228 -14.23 35.55 2.81
C ASN A 228 -14.68 34.76 1.58
#